data_AF-A0A7X7KQH7-F1
#
_entry.id   AF-A0A7X7KQH7-F1
#
_cell.length_a   1.000
_cell.length_b   1.000
_cell.length_c   1.000
_cell.angle_alpha   90.00
_cell.angle_beta   90.00
_cell.angle_gamma   90.00
#
_symmetry.space_group_name_H-M   'P 1'
#
loop_
_entity.id
_entity.type
_entity.pdbx_description
1 polymer ?
#
loop_
_entity_poly.entity_id
_entity_poly.type
_entity_poly.pdbx_seq_one_letter_code
_entity_poly.pdbx_strand_id
1 'polypeptide(L)'
;YWQQDKLKSHGLAPRRLENDVGEMRRVLNAFLQLMDHDSSDSPIVAATNSPRLLDRALFRRFDDVLYYELPDDAARRRLMENVLGTYLPSRLPWAALGKESDGLSHAEIDSACRDAVKQAILEDQDKVQAESLRQMLGERRAAHGER
;
A
#
# COMPACT_ATOMS: atom_id res chain seq x y z
N TYR A 1 -31.87 41.41 -4.76
CA TYR A 1 -32.85 41.30 -3.65
C TYR A 1 -33.81 40.16 -3.99
N TRP A 2 -33.76 38.92 -3.52
CA TRP A 2 -33.00 38.19 -2.50
C TRP A 2 -33.30 36.71 -2.78
N GLN A 3 -32.34 35.92 -3.27
CA GLN A 3 -32.34 34.46 -3.06
C GLN A 3 -31.01 33.78 -3.42
N GLN A 4 -29.90 34.53 -3.37
CA GLN A 4 -28.54 33.97 -3.38
C GLN A 4 -27.89 33.94 -1.99
N ASP A 5 -28.65 34.23 -0.93
CA ASP A 5 -28.07 34.51 0.40
C ASP A 5 -28.58 33.59 1.51
N LYS A 6 -28.75 32.31 1.21
CA LYS A 6 -28.88 31.26 2.22
C LYS A 6 -28.03 30.07 1.86
N LEU A 7 -26.74 30.16 2.15
CA LEU A 7 -25.86 29.06 2.59
C LEU A 7 -24.51 29.63 3.10
N LYS A 8 -24.54 30.82 3.71
CA LYS A 8 -23.44 31.40 4.51
C LYS A 8 -23.73 31.23 6.00
N SER A 9 -23.86 30.00 6.45
CA SER A 9 -23.76 29.60 7.87
C SER A 9 -23.57 28.08 7.85
N HIS A 10 -22.36 27.56 7.84
CA HIS A 10 -21.49 27.47 9.00
C HIS A 10 -20.04 27.78 8.58
N GLY A 11 -19.50 28.89 9.09
CA GLY A 11 -18.21 29.44 8.69
C GLY A 11 -17.02 28.82 9.41
N LEU A 12 -16.69 27.57 9.11
CA LEU A 12 -15.38 26.96 9.38
C LEU A 12 -15.09 25.98 8.22
N ALA A 13 -13.99 26.22 7.49
CA ALA A 13 -13.38 25.36 6.45
C ALA A 13 -13.81 25.51 4.97
N PRO A 14 -13.53 26.67 4.34
CA PRO A 14 -12.88 26.61 3.02
C PRO A 14 -11.50 27.27 2.98
N ARG A 15 -11.25 28.27 3.85
CA ARG A 15 -9.95 28.98 3.89
C ARG A 15 -8.80 28.14 4.43
N ARG A 16 -9.07 27.14 5.28
CA ARG A 16 -8.03 26.22 5.78
C ARG A 16 -7.52 25.32 4.67
N LEU A 17 -8.41 24.66 3.92
CA LEU A 17 -8.03 23.83 2.77
C LEU A 17 -7.26 24.61 1.70
N GLU A 18 -7.66 25.84 1.37
CA GLU A 18 -6.91 26.67 0.41
C GLU A 18 -5.53 27.10 0.93
N ASN A 19 -5.43 27.45 2.22
CA ASN A 19 -4.14 27.78 2.84
C ASN A 19 -3.23 26.54 2.94
N ASP A 20 -3.77 25.39 3.34
CA ASP A 20 -3.04 24.12 3.46
C ASP A 20 -2.49 23.68 2.09
N VAL A 21 -3.29 23.84 1.02
CA VAL A 21 -2.83 23.61 -0.37
C VAL A 21 -1.72 24.59 -0.76
N GLY A 22 -1.83 25.87 -0.37
CA GLY A 22 -0.81 26.88 -0.61
C GLY A 22 0.50 26.62 0.13
N GLU A 23 0.44 26.21 1.40
CA GLU A 23 1.60 25.83 2.20
C GLU A 23 2.26 24.56 1.66
N MET A 24 1.50 23.51 1.36
CA MET A 24 2.00 22.27 0.77
C MET A 24 2.75 22.55 -0.54
N ARG A 25 2.24 23.47 -1.37
CA ARG A 25 2.89 23.85 -2.62
C ARG A 25 4.20 24.62 -2.39
N ARG A 26 4.28 25.48 -1.37
CA ARG A 26 5.54 26.15 -0.99
C ARG A 26 6.57 25.18 -0.45
N VAL A 27 6.16 24.26 0.42
CA VAL A 27 7.02 23.20 0.97
C VAL A 27 7.56 22.32 -0.16
N LEU A 28 6.70 21.94 -1.10
CA LEU A 28 7.11 21.16 -2.28
C LEU A 28 8.13 21.91 -3.14
N ASN A 29 7.91 23.21 -3.41
CA ASN A 29 8.86 24.00 -4.18
C ASN A 29 10.22 24.15 -3.46
N ALA A 30 10.21 24.35 -2.15
CA ALA A 30 11.45 24.39 -1.36
C ALA A 30 12.18 23.03 -1.41
N PHE A 31 11.45 21.92 -1.33
CA PHE A 31 12.02 20.58 -1.48
C PHE A 31 12.66 20.38 -2.87
N LEU A 32 11.99 20.81 -3.94
CA LEU A 32 12.55 20.74 -5.31
C LEU A 32 13.84 21.56 -5.45
N GLN A 33 13.91 22.74 -4.82
CA GLN A 33 15.12 23.56 -4.82
C GLN A 33 16.26 22.91 -4.05
N LEU A 34 15.96 22.21 -2.93
CA LEU A 34 16.96 21.45 -2.18
C LEU A 34 17.51 20.29 -3.01
N MET A 35 16.65 19.57 -3.74
CA MET A 35 17.10 18.52 -4.67
C MET A 35 17.98 19.09 -5.79
N ASP A 36 17.58 20.23 -6.39
CA ASP A 36 18.34 20.87 -7.49
C ASP A 36 19.71 21.42 -7.02
N HIS A 37 19.86 21.73 -5.72
CA HIS A 37 21.12 22.23 -5.13
C HIS A 37 21.96 21.13 -4.48
N ASP A 38 21.42 19.91 -4.36
CA ASP A 38 22.20 18.78 -3.87
C ASP A 38 23.23 18.39 -4.93
N SER A 39 24.49 18.38 -4.51
CA SER A 39 25.65 17.98 -5.33
C SER A 39 26.28 16.69 -4.81
N SER A 40 25.60 16.01 -3.89
CA SER A 40 26.03 14.72 -3.39
C SER A 40 25.79 13.62 -4.42
N ASP A 41 26.58 12.55 -4.35
CA ASP A 41 26.36 11.33 -5.12
C ASP A 41 25.34 10.38 -4.44
N SER A 42 24.49 10.91 -3.55
CA SER A 42 23.56 10.10 -2.77
C SER A 42 22.23 9.90 -3.52
N PRO A 43 21.69 8.67 -3.61
CA PRO A 43 20.39 8.45 -4.22
C PRO A 43 19.26 9.01 -3.33
N ILE A 44 18.30 9.71 -3.95
CA ILE A 44 17.08 10.19 -3.28
C ILE A 44 15.94 9.24 -3.61
N VAL A 45 15.31 8.67 -2.58
CA VAL A 45 14.14 7.79 -2.72
C VAL A 45 12.93 8.42 -2.04
N ALA A 46 11.82 8.52 -2.77
CA ALA A 46 10.54 9.02 -2.27
C ALA A 46 9.42 8.00 -2.49
N ALA A 47 8.48 7.92 -1.54
CA ALA A 47 7.30 7.05 -1.62
C ALA A 47 6.03 7.83 -1.26
N THR A 48 4.95 7.61 -2.01
CA THR A 48 3.66 8.26 -1.77
C THR A 48 2.50 7.33 -2.13
N ASN A 49 1.49 7.31 -1.27
CA ASN A 49 0.22 6.61 -1.55
C ASN A 49 -0.80 7.51 -2.27
N SER A 50 -0.47 8.79 -2.45
CA SER A 50 -1.37 9.81 -3.02
C SER A 50 -0.66 10.62 -4.13
N PRO A 51 -0.15 9.97 -5.20
CA PRO A 51 0.60 10.66 -6.25
C PRO A 51 -0.21 11.73 -6.98
N ARG A 52 -1.55 11.63 -6.97
CA ARG A 52 -2.47 12.60 -7.60
C ARG A 52 -2.46 13.97 -6.90
N LEU A 53 -2.01 14.03 -5.65
CA LEU A 53 -1.93 15.29 -4.88
C LEU A 53 -0.63 16.05 -5.16
N LEU A 54 0.33 15.45 -5.86
CA LEU A 54 1.63 16.04 -6.13
C LEU A 54 1.65 16.74 -7.50
N ASP A 55 2.40 17.84 -7.58
CA ASP A 55 2.60 18.57 -8.84
C ASP A 55 3.38 17.70 -9.84
N ARG A 56 2.96 17.70 -11.11
CA ARG A 56 3.66 17.00 -12.20
C ARG A 56 5.12 17.44 -12.37
N ALA A 57 5.51 18.62 -11.92
CA ALA A 57 6.89 19.08 -11.90
C ALA A 57 7.81 18.22 -11.03
N LEU A 58 7.29 17.65 -9.93
CA LEU A 58 8.08 16.80 -9.04
C LEU A 58 8.57 15.54 -9.73
N PHE A 59 7.70 14.84 -10.44
CA PHE A 59 8.05 13.59 -11.11
C PHE A 59 9.13 13.76 -12.19
N ARG A 60 9.33 14.97 -12.72
CA ARG A 60 10.39 15.28 -13.70
C ARG A 60 11.78 15.43 -13.06
N ARG A 61 11.87 15.48 -11.73
CA ARG A 61 13.14 15.53 -10.98
C ARG A 61 13.64 14.17 -10.53
N PHE A 62 12.82 13.14 -10.65
CA PHE A 62 13.24 11.77 -10.43
C PHE A 62 13.55 11.14 -11.78
N ASP A 63 14.71 10.49 -11.90
CA ASP A 63 15.10 9.77 -13.11
C ASP A 63 14.14 8.60 -13.38
N ASP A 64 13.72 7.92 -12.31
CA ASP A 64 12.78 6.81 -12.34
C ASP A 64 11.57 7.04 -11.44
N VAL A 65 10.39 6.67 -11.94
CA VAL A 65 9.14 6.64 -11.18
C VAL A 65 8.55 5.25 -11.27
N LEU A 66 8.55 4.54 -10.15
CA LEU A 66 8.02 3.18 -10.06
C LEU A 66 6.58 3.22 -9.56
N TYR A 67 5.68 2.61 -10.33
CA TYR A 67 4.28 2.39 -9.92
C TYR A 67 4.13 1.00 -9.34
N TYR A 68 3.50 0.92 -8.17
CA TYR A 68 3.17 -0.34 -7.54
C TYR A 68 1.76 -0.77 -7.93
N GLU A 69 1.67 -1.95 -8.52
CA GLU A 69 0.40 -2.62 -8.83
C GLU A 69 0.17 -3.77 -7.85
N LEU A 70 -1.04 -4.35 -7.90
CA LEU A 70 -1.31 -5.58 -7.16
C LEU A 70 -0.40 -6.71 -7.69
N PRO A 71 0.08 -7.60 -6.80
CA PRO A 71 0.99 -8.67 -7.19
C PRO A 71 0.32 -9.68 -8.13
N ASP A 72 1.03 -10.04 -9.20
CA ASP A 72 0.64 -11.16 -10.07
C ASP A 72 0.80 -12.52 -9.36
N ASP A 73 0.30 -13.59 -9.98
CA ASP A 73 0.30 -14.94 -9.40
C ASP A 73 1.71 -15.41 -9.00
N ALA A 74 2.73 -15.07 -9.79
CA ALA A 74 4.11 -15.47 -9.55
C ALA A 74 4.70 -14.69 -8.36
N ALA A 75 4.42 -13.39 -8.26
CA ALA A 75 4.81 -12.53 -7.15
C ALA A 75 4.11 -12.97 -5.85
N ARG A 76 2.80 -13.26 -5.88
CA ARG A 76 2.05 -13.77 -4.72
C ARG A 76 2.65 -15.08 -4.22
N ARG A 77 2.95 -16.02 -5.13
CA ARG A 77 3.60 -17.28 -4.76
C ARG A 77 4.97 -17.07 -4.13
N ARG A 78 5.84 -16.28 -4.76
CA ARG A 78 7.19 -16.00 -4.22
C ARG A 78 7.12 -15.32 -2.86
N LEU A 79 6.18 -14.40 -2.68
CA LEU A 79 5.94 -13.75 -1.39
C LEU A 79 5.55 -14.78 -0.32
N MET A 80 4.59 -15.66 -0.61
CA MET A 80 4.21 -16.73 0.31
C MET A 80 5.39 -17.65 0.64
N GLU A 81 6.15 -18.10 -0.36
CA GLU A 81 7.35 -18.92 -0.16
C GLU A 81 8.37 -18.22 0.75
N ASN A 82 8.63 -16.93 0.52
CA ASN A 82 9.58 -16.12 1.29
C ASN A 82 9.12 -15.92 2.75
N VAL A 83 7.85 -15.58 2.96
CA VAL A 83 7.32 -15.27 4.31
C VAL A 83 7.15 -16.53 5.13
N LEU A 84 6.69 -17.64 4.53
CA LEU A 84 6.55 -18.92 5.21
C LEU A 84 7.90 -19.52 5.56
N GLY A 85 8.92 -19.35 4.72
CA GLY A 85 10.30 -19.74 5.00
C GLY A 85 10.42 -21.19 5.49
N THR A 86 10.96 -21.39 6.69
CA THR A 86 11.12 -22.72 7.29
C THR A 86 9.79 -23.42 7.59
N TYR A 87 8.69 -22.69 7.72
CA TYR A 87 7.35 -23.25 7.93
C TYR A 87 6.64 -23.62 6.63
N LEU A 88 7.26 -23.36 5.48
CA LEU A 88 6.71 -23.74 4.17
C LEU A 88 6.56 -25.27 4.07
N PRO A 89 5.33 -25.78 3.79
CA PRO A 89 5.09 -27.20 3.55
C PRO A 89 5.73 -27.67 2.24
N SER A 90 6.08 -28.96 2.18
CA SER A 90 6.65 -29.56 0.96
C SER A 90 5.67 -29.55 -0.23
N ARG A 91 4.37 -29.52 0.03
CA ARG A 91 3.31 -29.41 -0.98
C ARG A 91 2.23 -28.46 -0.48
N LEU A 92 1.91 -27.47 -1.31
CA LEU A 92 0.79 -26.56 -1.11
C LEU A 92 -0.13 -26.60 -2.35
N PRO A 93 -1.45 -26.42 -2.16
CA PRO A 93 -2.40 -26.32 -3.26
C PRO A 93 -2.32 -24.93 -3.91
N TRP A 94 -1.24 -24.65 -4.64
CA TRP A 94 -0.95 -23.32 -5.21
C TRP A 94 -2.09 -22.75 -6.06
N ALA A 95 -2.80 -23.59 -6.81
CA ALA A 95 -3.95 -23.16 -7.60
C ALA A 95 -5.11 -22.64 -6.73
N ALA A 96 -5.32 -23.22 -5.55
CA ALA A 96 -6.34 -22.75 -4.61
C ALA A 96 -5.88 -21.48 -3.89
N LEU A 97 -4.63 -21.45 -3.40
CA LEU A 97 -4.05 -20.26 -2.77
C LEU A 97 -4.01 -19.06 -3.73
N GLY A 98 -3.73 -19.30 -5.01
CA GLY A 98 -3.74 -18.27 -6.04
C GLY A 98 -5.12 -17.60 -6.21
N LYS A 99 -6.20 -18.38 -6.09
CA LYS A 99 -7.58 -17.87 -6.13
C LYS A 99 -7.95 -17.08 -4.88
N GLU A 100 -7.59 -17.58 -3.69
CA GLU A 100 -7.91 -16.91 -2.42
C GLU A 100 -7.10 -15.62 -2.21
N SER A 101 -5.92 -15.53 -2.83
CA SER A 101 -5.05 -14.35 -2.76
C SER A 101 -5.25 -13.36 -3.91
N ASP A 102 -6.12 -13.67 -4.87
CA ASP A 102 -6.37 -12.80 -6.01
C ASP A 102 -7.01 -11.48 -5.57
N GLY A 103 -6.47 -10.37 -6.06
CA GLY A 103 -6.87 -9.01 -5.70
C GLY A 103 -6.31 -8.48 -4.38
N LEU A 104 -5.58 -9.30 -3.61
CA LEU A 104 -4.94 -8.84 -2.36
C LEU A 104 -3.65 -8.07 -2.62
N SER A 105 -3.41 -7.05 -1.81
CA SER A 105 -2.14 -6.34 -1.77
C SER A 105 -1.02 -7.20 -1.16
N HIS A 106 0.24 -6.80 -1.41
CA HIS A 106 1.42 -7.43 -0.79
C HIS A 106 1.30 -7.51 0.74
N ALA A 107 0.83 -6.43 1.39
CA ALA A 107 0.73 -6.35 2.84
C ALA A 107 -0.30 -7.34 3.41
N GLU A 108 -1.40 -7.56 2.70
CA GLU A 108 -2.44 -8.49 3.14
C GLU A 108 -1.97 -9.94 3.03
N ILE A 109 -1.26 -10.28 1.96
CA ILE A 109 -0.71 -11.63 1.77
C ILE A 109 0.39 -11.90 2.80
N ASP A 110 1.30 -10.96 3.03
CA ASP A 110 2.33 -11.06 4.08
C ASP A 110 1.68 -11.27 5.46
N SER A 111 0.66 -10.46 5.79
CA SER A 111 -0.07 -10.59 7.05
C SER A 111 -0.74 -11.95 7.19
N ALA A 112 -1.41 -12.46 6.16
CA ALA A 112 -2.02 -13.79 6.18
C ALA A 112 -0.99 -14.90 6.41
N CYS A 113 0.15 -14.82 5.72
CA CYS A 113 1.24 -15.79 5.89
C CYS A 113 1.83 -15.74 7.30
N ARG A 114 2.06 -14.55 7.85
CA ARG A 114 2.57 -14.38 9.22
C ARG A 114 1.59 -14.90 10.26
N ASP A 115 0.29 -14.69 10.07
CA ASP A 115 -0.72 -15.21 10.98
C ASP A 115 -0.80 -16.73 10.92
N ALA A 116 -0.65 -17.32 9.73
CA ALA A 116 -0.59 -18.77 9.57
C ALA A 116 0.65 -19.36 10.27
N VAL A 117 1.80 -18.68 10.19
CA VAL A 117 3.02 -19.05 10.93
C VAL A 117 2.81 -18.94 12.43
N LYS A 118 2.20 -17.85 12.92
CA LYS A 118 1.86 -17.71 14.35
C LYS A 118 0.96 -18.84 14.82
N GLN A 119 -0.05 -19.21 14.03
CA GLN A 119 -0.94 -20.32 14.37
C GLN A 119 -0.18 -21.64 14.45
N ALA A 120 0.69 -21.93 13.47
CA ALA A 120 1.52 -23.14 13.51
C ALA A 120 2.41 -23.19 14.77
N ILE A 121 2.99 -22.05 15.18
CA ILE A 121 3.78 -21.96 16.43
C ILE A 121 2.90 -22.23 17.66
N LEU A 122 1.70 -21.65 17.73
CA LEU A 122 0.77 -21.84 18.85
C LEU A 122 0.24 -23.27 18.94
N GLU A 123 0.17 -23.97 17.83
CA GLU A 123 -0.26 -25.38 17.74
C GLU A 123 0.89 -26.39 17.81
N ASP A 124 2.13 -25.93 18.07
CA ASP A 124 3.36 -26.74 18.12
C ASP A 124 3.60 -27.55 16.82
N GLN A 125 3.40 -26.88 15.67
CA GLN A 125 3.58 -27.45 14.34
C GLN A 125 4.82 -26.86 13.64
N ASP A 126 5.60 -27.74 13.01
CA ASP A 126 6.78 -27.36 12.23
C ASP A 126 6.45 -26.71 10.89
N LYS A 127 5.19 -26.81 10.43
CA LYS A 127 4.74 -26.40 9.09
C LYS A 127 3.36 -25.78 9.14
N VAL A 128 3.11 -24.79 8.29
CA VAL A 128 1.79 -24.18 8.13
C VAL A 128 0.81 -25.16 7.47
N GLN A 129 -0.41 -25.26 8.00
CA GLN A 129 -1.46 -26.02 7.34
C GLN A 129 -2.02 -25.26 6.14
N ALA A 130 -2.16 -25.96 5.00
CA ALA A 130 -2.70 -25.37 3.79
C ALA A 130 -4.10 -24.78 3.98
N GLU A 131 -4.95 -25.43 4.79
CA GLU A 131 -6.32 -24.98 5.00
C GLU A 131 -6.39 -23.70 5.85
N SER A 132 -5.60 -23.60 6.92
CA SER A 132 -5.47 -22.36 7.72
C SER A 132 -5.02 -21.19 6.85
N LEU A 133 -3.97 -21.38 6.04
CA LEU A 133 -3.50 -20.32 5.14
C LEU A 133 -4.56 -19.91 4.10
N ARG A 134 -5.29 -20.87 3.53
CA ARG A 134 -6.39 -20.60 2.59
C ARG A 134 -7.50 -19.79 3.26
N GLN A 135 -7.90 -20.18 4.46
CA GLN A 135 -8.91 -19.47 5.24
C GLN A 135 -8.49 -18.02 5.50
N MET A 136 -7.27 -17.80 5.99
CA MET A 136 -6.76 -16.46 6.30
C MET A 136 -6.65 -15.53 5.09
N LEU A 137 -6.34 -16.08 3.91
CA LEU A 137 -6.36 -15.35 2.65
C LEU A 137 -7.81 -15.03 2.23
N GLY A 138 -8.70 -16.02 2.28
CA GLY A 138 -10.11 -15.88 1.91
C GLY A 138 -10.86 -14.86 2.78
N GLU A 139 -10.63 -14.85 4.09
CA GLU A 139 -11.21 -13.88 5.02
C GLU A 139 -10.83 -12.44 4.67
N ARG A 140 -9.56 -12.20 4.32
CA ARG A 140 -9.09 -10.87 3.89
C ARG A 140 -9.69 -10.47 2.56
N ARG A 141 -9.76 -11.41 1.61
CA ARG A 141 -10.38 -11.16 0.30
C ARG A 141 -11.85 -10.79 0.43
N ALA A 142 -12.59 -11.48 1.30
CA ALA A 142 -13.98 -11.14 1.59
C ALA A 142 -14.11 -9.74 2.20
N ALA A 143 -13.27 -9.39 3.18
CA ALA A 143 -13.28 -8.06 3.79
C ALA A 143 -12.92 -6.93 2.81
N HIS A 144 -12.13 -7.23 1.77
CA HIS A 144 -11.74 -6.26 0.74
C HIS A 144 -12.80 -6.09 -0.37
N GLY A 145 -13.59 -7.13 -0.66
CA GLY A 145 -14.67 -7.07 -1.65
C GLY A 145 -15.90 -6.25 -1.21
N GLU A 146 -16.00 -5.93 0.08
CA GLU A 146 -17.08 -5.10 0.65
C GLU A 146 -16.75 -3.60 0.73
N ARG A 147 -15.55 -3.17 0.29
CA ARG A 147 -15.10 -1.77 0.27
C ARG A 147 -15.13 -1.17 -1.13
#